data_AF-A0A2D7UY50-F1
#
_entry.id   AF-A0A2D7UY50-F1
#
_cell.length_a   1.000
_cell.length_b   1.000
_cell.length_c   1.000
_cell.angle_alpha   90.00
_cell.angle_beta   90.00
_cell.angle_gamma   90.00
#
_symmetry.space_group_name_H-M   'P 1'
#
loop_
_entity.id
_entity.type
_entity.pdbx_description
1 polymer ?
#
loop_
_entity_poly.entity_id
_entity_poly.type
_entity_poly.pdbx_seq_one_letter_code
_entity_poly.pdbx_strand_id
1 'polypeptide(L)' 'MTQEVELRTAATVMLVRDGEQGLETFMLRRNPKSDFVPGQFVFPGGAVDVTDRATDEIETISIGLNDREASARL' A
#
# COMPACT_ATOMS: atom_id res chain seq x y z
N MET A 1 -20.99 -15.03 -21.34
CA MET A 1 -19.55 -15.32 -21.26
C MET A 1 -19.02 -14.59 -20.05
N THR A 2 -18.63 -15.29 -18.99
CA THR A 2 -17.90 -14.70 -17.86
C THR A 2 -16.43 -14.66 -18.26
N GLN A 3 -15.91 -13.47 -18.50
CA GLN A 3 -14.48 -13.26 -18.73
C GLN A 3 -13.77 -13.37 -17.38
N GLU A 4 -12.80 -14.26 -17.25
CA GLU A 4 -11.94 -14.33 -16.06
C GLU A 4 -11.09 -13.06 -15.98
N VAL A 5 -11.09 -12.44 -14.80
CA VAL A 5 -10.25 -11.30 -14.47
C VAL A 5 -9.15 -11.80 -13.55
N GLU A 6 -7.90 -11.63 -13.96
CA GLU A 6 -6.75 -12.00 -13.14
C GLU A 6 -6.70 -11.10 -11.89
N LEU A 7 -6.64 -11.73 -10.71
CA LEU A 7 -6.47 -11.02 -9.45
C LEU A 7 -5.01 -10.56 -9.34
N ARG A 8 -4.81 -9.24 -9.31
CA ARG A 8 -3.49 -8.64 -9.14
C ARG A 8 -3.26 -8.28 -7.67
N THR A 9 -2.17 -8.79 -7.09
CA THR A 9 -1.73 -8.40 -5.75
C THR A 9 -1.36 -6.92 -5.71
N ALA A 10 -1.78 -6.23 -4.66
CA ALA A 10 -1.48 -4.81 -4.44
C ALA A 10 -1.19 -4.56 -2.96
N ALA A 11 -0.39 -3.53 -2.69
CA ALA A 11 -0.07 -3.06 -1.34
C ALA A 11 -0.35 -1.56 -1.24
N THR A 12 -0.79 -1.12 -0.06
CA THR A 12 -1.04 0.29 0.28
C THR A 12 -0.30 0.62 1.56
N VAL A 13 0.37 1.77 1.59
CA VAL A 13 1.13 2.26 2.75
C VAL A 13 0.49 3.54 3.25
N MET A 14 0.17 3.60 4.54
CA MET A 14 -0.29 4.82 5.20
C MET A 14 0.83 5.37 6.08
N LEU A 15 1.33 6.55 5.72
CA LEU A 15 2.24 7.30 6.59
C LEU A 15 1.38 8.11 7.55
N VAL A 16 1.40 7.72 8.82
CA VAL A 16 0.59 8.34 9.87
C VAL A 16 1.48 9.07 10.86
N ARG A 17 0.95 10.15 11.43
CA ARG A 17 1.52 10.84 12.58
C ARG A 17 0.42 11.42 13.45
N ASP A 18 0.75 11.70 14.69
CA ASP A 18 -0.09 12.55 15.53
C ASP A 18 0.04 14.01 15.06
N GLY A 19 -1.10 14.66 14.80
CA GLY A 19 -1.21 16.08 14.47
C GLY A 19 -1.93 16.86 15.58
N GLU A 20 -1.99 18.19 15.44
CA GLU A 20 -2.57 19.07 16.48
C GLU A 20 -4.07 18.81 16.72
N GLN A 21 -4.78 18.25 15.73
CA GLN A 21 -6.23 17.99 15.78
C GLN A 21 -6.58 16.50 15.72
N GLY A 22 -5.58 15.61 15.92
CA GLY A 22 -5.74 14.16 15.81
C GLY A 22 -4.80 13.56 14.77
N LEU A 23 -5.09 12.33 14.33
CA LEU A 23 -4.25 11.62 13.37
C LEU A 23 -4.24 12.32 12.01
N GLU A 24 -3.04 12.50 11.48
CA GLU A 24 -2.80 12.99 10.13
C GLU A 24 -2.18 11.89 9.27
N THR A 25 -2.50 11.90 7.99
CA THR A 25 -1.96 10.94 7.02
C THR A 25 -1.54 11.62 5.73
N PHE A 26 -0.50 11.09 5.11
CA PHE A 26 -0.06 11.55 3.79
C PHE A 26 -0.91 10.95 2.67
N MET A 27 -1.41 11.80 1.76
CA MET A 27 -2.16 11.39 0.58
C MET A 27 -1.60 12.04 -0.68
N LEU A 28 -1.72 11.33 -1.80
CA LEU A 28 -1.33 11.78 -3.13
C LEU A 28 -2.57 12.16 -3.93
N ARG A 29 -2.50 13.22 -4.74
CA ARG A 29 -3.53 13.49 -5.75
C ARG A 29 -3.12 12.87 -7.07
N ARG A 30 -3.95 11.95 -7.59
CA ARG A 30 -3.66 11.28 -8.87
C ARG A 30 -3.68 12.25 -10.04
N ASN A 31 -2.82 11.98 -11.02
CA ASN A 31 -2.81 12.73 -12.28
C ASN A 31 -4.23 12.73 -12.89
N PRO A 32 -4.79 13.90 -13.27
CA PRO A 32 -6.09 13.98 -13.93
C PRO A 32 -6.20 13.18 -15.24
N LYS A 33 -5.08 12.84 -15.87
CA LYS A 33 -5.01 12.03 -17.09
C LYS A 33 -4.84 10.53 -16.81
N SER A 34 -5.02 10.08 -15.58
CA SER A 34 -4.88 8.66 -15.26
C SER A 34 -6.09 7.85 -15.73
N ASP A 35 -5.84 6.70 -16.35
CA ASP A 35 -6.89 5.82 -16.92
C ASP A 35 -7.82 5.22 -15.85
N PHE A 36 -7.40 5.24 -14.59
CA PHE A 36 -8.16 4.74 -13.46
C PHE A 36 -8.24 5.83 -12.40
N VAL A 37 -9.43 6.15 -11.88
CA VAL A 37 -9.66 7.07 -10.74
C VAL A 37 -8.85 8.40 -10.82
N PRO A 38 -9.03 9.22 -11.88
CA PRO A 38 -8.28 10.46 -12.07
C PRO A 38 -8.63 11.54 -11.04
N GLY A 39 -7.64 12.34 -10.64
CA GLY A 39 -7.83 13.56 -9.83
C GLY A 39 -8.18 13.35 -8.35
N GLN A 40 -8.41 12.10 -7.93
CA GLN A 40 -8.75 11.73 -6.54
C GLN A 40 -7.52 11.74 -5.64
N PHE A 41 -7.76 11.95 -4.34
CA PHE A 41 -6.77 11.70 -3.31
C PHE A 41 -6.73 10.21 -2.98
N VAL A 42 -5.53 9.65 -2.94
CA VAL A 42 -5.27 8.24 -2.65
C VAL A 42 -4.10 8.10 -1.69
N PHE A 43 -4.05 7.00 -0.96
CA PHE A 43 -2.85 6.63 -0.22
C PHE A 43 -1.74 6.16 -1.18
N PRO A 44 -0.47 6.34 -0.81
CA PRO A 44 0.63 5.70 -1.51
C PRO A 44 0.43 4.18 -1.58
N GLY A 45 0.70 3.61 -2.74
CA GLY A 45 0.50 2.18 -2.97
C GLY A 45 0.45 1.85 -4.45
N GLY A 46 0.26 0.58 -4.73
CA GLY A 46 0.23 0.09 -6.10
C GLY A 46 0.21 -1.43 -6.16
N ALA A 47 0.29 -1.93 -7.39
CA ALA A 47 0.49 -3.34 -7.60
C ALA A 47 1.87 -3.77 -7.08
N VAL A 48 1.90 -4.97 -6.50
CA VAL A 48 3.14 -5.62 -6.06
C VAL A 48 3.92 -6.07 -7.29
N ASP A 49 5.20 -5.72 -7.36
CA ASP A 49 6.13 -6.22 -8.37
C ASP A 49 6.58 -7.65 -8.03
N VAL A 50 7.05 -8.39 -9.03
CA VAL A 50 7.59 -9.74 -8.81
C VAL A 50 8.79 -9.71 -7.86
N THR A 51 9.58 -8.62 -7.84
CA THR A 51 10.73 -8.46 -6.94
C THR A 51 10.37 -8.09 -5.52
N ASP A 52 9.13 -7.66 -5.26
CA ASP A 52 8.65 -7.37 -3.91
C ASP A 52 8.39 -8.65 -3.10
N ARG A 53 8.33 -9.81 -3.77
CA ARG A 53 8.18 -11.10 -3.10
C ARG A 53 9.41 -11.37 -2.25
N ALA A 54 9.17 -11.44 -0.93
CA ALA A 54 10.17 -11.47 0.13
C ALA A 54 11.44 -12.24 -0.24
N THR A 55 12.55 -11.50 -0.37
CA THR A 55 13.86 -12.00 0.00
C THR A 55 14.04 -11.73 1.51
N ASP A 56 14.77 -12.58 2.22
CA ASP A 56 15.07 -12.40 3.65
C ASP A 56 15.63 -10.99 3.95
N GLU A 57 16.22 -10.34 2.95
CA GLU A 57 16.80 -9.00 3.00
C GLU A 57 15.76 -7.90 3.27
N ILE A 58 14.55 -7.98 2.68
CA ILE A 58 13.51 -6.96 2.86
C ILE A 58 12.92 -7.03 4.28
N GLU A 59 12.88 -8.22 4.90
CA GLU A 59 12.42 -8.33 6.28
C GLU A 59 13.36 -7.60 7.26
N THR A 60 14.66 -7.52 6.95
CA THR A 60 15.65 -6.89 7.85
C THR A 60 15.48 -5.38 8.02
N ILE A 61 14.78 -4.70 7.09
CA ILE A 61 14.54 -3.25 7.18
C ILE A 61 13.27 -2.90 7.97
N SER A 62 12.41 -3.87 8.26
CA SER A 62 11.22 -3.70 9.09
C SER A 62 11.59 -3.72 10.58
N ILE A 63 11.50 -2.58 11.24
CA ILE A 63 11.76 -2.45 12.67
C ILE A 63 10.45 -2.61 13.44
N GLY A 64 10.41 -3.52 14.41
CA GLY A 64 9.25 -3.74 15.28
C GLY A 64 8.59 -5.09 15.04
N LEU A 65 7.53 -5.13 14.21
CA LEU A 65 6.79 -6.36 13.92
C LEU A 65 7.29 -6.98 12.61
N ASN A 66 7.54 -8.29 12.62
CA ASN A 66 7.71 -9.04 11.38
C ASN A 66 6.35 -9.30 10.70
N ASP A 67 6.36 -9.79 9.46
CA ASP A 67 5.14 -10.03 8.66
C ASP A 67 4.13 -10.92 9.40
N ARG A 68 4.60 -12.01 10.02
CA ARG A 68 3.75 -12.94 10.77
C ARG A 68 3.10 -12.26 11.97
N GLU A 69 3.86 -11.49 12.74
CA GLU A 69 3.37 -10.79 13.92
C GLU A 69 2.40 -9.66 13.57
N ALA A 70 2.67 -8.93 12.49
CA ALA A 70 1.79 -7.90 11.98
C ALA A 70 0.46 -8.50 11.48
N SER A 71 0.55 -9.55 10.66
CA SER A 71 -0.61 -10.27 10.12
C SER A 71 -1.50 -10.89 11.19
N ALA A 72 -0.93 -11.32 12.33
CA ALA A 72 -1.72 -11.88 13.43
C ALA A 72 -2.50 -10.83 14.25
N ARG A 73 -2.22 -9.54 14.08
CA ARG A 73 -2.87 -8.43 14.80
C ARG A 73 -3.98 -7.74 14.01
N LEU A 74 -4.11 -8.07 12.72
CA LEU A 74 -5.12 -7.57 11.80
C LEU A 74 -6.20 -8.65 11.56
#